data_AF-A0A7C0ULC3-F1
#
_entry.id   AF-A0A7C0ULC3-F1
#
_cell.length_a   1.000
_cell.length_b   1.000
_cell.length_c   1.000
_cell.angle_alpha   90.00
_cell.angle_beta   90.00
_cell.angle_gamma   90.00
#
_symmetry.space_group_name_H-M   'P 1'
#
loop_
_entity.id
_entity.type
_entity.pdbx_description
1 polymer ?
#
loop_
_entity_poly.entity_id
_entity_poly.type
_entity_poly.pdbx_seq_one_letter_code
_entity_poly.pdbx_strand_id
1 'polypeptide(L)'
;MKRFVPLVLIMVLMVSAACVGNGVKNAEMTLDTKVSEVTGRLNTTEITASEFQKIYGEENNDDYVLIDVRTQREFDEGYIPGAVHIPYTEIDSRINELNLSKDQKIVLYCEAGVRSKKGANALLNLGYTNIVDITDGMRGWREIGGEIKIPGAEPQPVTTGLISASELAEDLDIYKTLFIGTENQYVNGHIPGAVHIDPLSELVDPDGVVEHMALNRDDFEALMSEKGINIGDALVVYDAQNDLKYASRMYWILKRYGHENVAVLDGGLSAWKSVGGELSTTSPPEITPAEYVSSGGSDDIVATLSYVNKSLGDPGVVLVEATTREEYENDGHIPGAVLVDPEETLNADGTVKDTGELQRLYDTQGVTRDKEIITYCHTGHRGATIWFELKYLLNYSRVKVFDGSLEEWNARGMPLEYGTPTTVATTSTTTLSTTTTTEWTTTTTMAQTAKPRYLGVKPKLVLDDFDGAEKIHMKMWDSIKIGDSYIYITGDFNGCIGLVWWTFNMYHDTPEGGVWEGKITFTNYEVSSNQDITDKIHFVSDAFDDYNIVVTRWSEAEGLDIEISR
;
A
#
# COMPACT_ATOMS: atom_id res chain seq x y z
N MET A 1 -57.56 -7.74 -34.51
CA MET A 1 -56.14 -7.70 -34.96
C MET A 1 -55.35 -7.08 -33.81
N LYS A 2 -54.30 -7.65 -33.19
CA LYS A 2 -53.48 -8.86 -33.30
C LYS A 2 -53.16 -9.26 -31.83
N ARG A 3 -53.43 -10.50 -31.38
CA ARG A 3 -52.46 -11.59 -31.07
C ARG A 3 -51.64 -11.34 -29.78
N PHE A 4 -51.43 -12.22 -28.79
CA PHE A 4 -51.58 -13.67 -28.56
C PHE A 4 -51.46 -13.93 -27.02
N VAL A 5 -52.09 -14.98 -26.50
CA VAL A 5 -51.96 -15.62 -25.15
C VAL A 5 -50.76 -16.64 -25.21
N PRO A 6 -50.20 -17.36 -24.19
CA PRO A 6 -50.75 -17.74 -22.86
C PRO A 6 -49.81 -18.07 -21.63
N LEU A 7 -50.47 -18.20 -20.45
CA LEU A 7 -50.36 -19.18 -19.31
C LEU A 7 -48.98 -19.67 -18.78
N VAL A 8 -48.76 -20.02 -17.50
CA VAL A 8 -49.42 -21.00 -16.58
C VAL A 8 -48.95 -20.68 -15.12
N LEU A 9 -49.77 -20.38 -14.10
CA LEU A 9 -50.70 -21.19 -13.26
C LEU A 9 -50.02 -22.10 -12.20
N ILE A 10 -50.27 -21.85 -10.90
CA ILE A 10 -50.55 -22.94 -9.94
C ILE A 10 -51.78 -22.54 -9.10
N MET A 11 -52.70 -23.49 -9.05
CA MET A 11 -54.07 -23.46 -8.55
C MET A 11 -54.16 -24.53 -7.47
N VAL A 12 -54.81 -24.25 -6.33
CA VAL A 12 -55.29 -25.31 -5.42
C VAL A 12 -56.82 -25.32 -5.43
N LEU A 13 -57.34 -26.52 -5.68
CA LEU A 13 -58.68 -26.91 -6.10
C LEU A 13 -59.77 -26.80 -5.01
N MET A 14 -60.98 -26.45 -5.47
CA MET A 14 -62.24 -26.84 -4.84
C MET A 14 -62.71 -28.19 -5.42
N VAL A 15 -63.13 -29.12 -4.56
CA VAL A 15 -63.88 -30.33 -4.93
C VAL A 15 -65.32 -30.16 -4.42
N SER A 16 -66.28 -30.39 -5.32
CA SER A 16 -67.71 -30.36 -5.06
C SER A 16 -68.21 -31.62 -4.33
N ALA A 17 -69.20 -31.42 -3.48
CA ALA A 17 -69.80 -32.42 -2.60
C ALA A 17 -70.76 -33.40 -3.32
N ALA A 18 -70.78 -34.67 -2.87
CA ALA A 18 -71.98 -35.49 -2.85
C ALA A 18 -71.86 -36.67 -1.85
N CYS A 19 -72.89 -36.79 -1.00
CA CYS A 19 -73.40 -37.96 -0.28
C CYS A 19 -72.84 -38.37 1.12
N VAL A 20 -73.64 -37.97 2.13
CA VAL A 20 -74.19 -38.73 3.27
C VAL A 20 -73.24 -39.39 4.28
N GLY A 21 -73.29 -38.91 5.54
CA GLY A 21 -72.81 -39.69 6.69
C GLY A 21 -72.56 -38.92 8.00
N ASN A 22 -73.61 -38.32 8.58
CA ASN A 22 -73.79 -37.93 9.99
C ASN A 22 -72.57 -37.58 10.88
N GLY A 23 -72.48 -36.30 11.21
CA GLY A 23 -72.58 -35.88 12.62
C GLY A 23 -71.31 -35.39 13.30
N VAL A 24 -70.92 -34.13 13.08
CA VAL A 24 -70.25 -33.30 14.09
C VAL A 24 -70.74 -31.86 13.94
N LYS A 25 -71.05 -31.23 15.07
CA LYS A 25 -71.64 -29.89 15.21
C LYS A 25 -70.77 -28.80 14.54
N ASN A 26 -71.41 -27.92 13.76
CA ASN A 26 -70.81 -26.73 13.16
C ASN A 26 -70.21 -25.82 14.24
N ALA A 27 -68.89 -25.65 14.20
CA ALA A 27 -68.24 -24.42 14.61
C ALA A 27 -68.02 -23.61 13.32
N GLU A 28 -68.91 -22.65 13.05
CA GLU A 28 -68.58 -21.54 12.15
C GLU A 28 -67.54 -20.68 12.87
N MET A 29 -66.28 -21.07 12.77
CA MET A 29 -65.15 -20.20 13.09
C MET A 29 -64.94 -19.32 11.88
N THR A 30 -65.55 -18.15 11.91
CA THR A 30 -65.53 -17.11 10.88
C THR A 30 -64.09 -16.80 10.44
N LEU A 31 -63.87 -16.90 9.13
CA LEU A 31 -62.60 -16.57 8.44
C LEU A 31 -62.09 -15.17 8.82
N ASP A 32 -63.00 -14.25 9.17
CA ASP A 32 -62.70 -12.89 9.61
C ASP A 32 -61.89 -12.84 10.91
N THR A 33 -62.05 -13.80 11.83
CA THR A 33 -61.30 -13.82 13.09
C THR A 33 -59.84 -14.20 12.87
N LYS A 34 -59.56 -15.13 11.94
CA LYS A 34 -58.19 -15.50 11.56
C LYS A 34 -57.50 -14.44 10.72
N VAL A 35 -58.24 -13.72 9.85
CA VAL A 35 -57.68 -12.56 9.17
C VAL A 35 -57.34 -11.47 10.18
N SER A 36 -58.21 -11.19 11.18
CA SER A 36 -57.88 -10.20 12.22
C SER A 36 -56.72 -10.59 13.13
N GLU A 37 -56.54 -11.89 13.44
CA GLU A 37 -55.40 -12.39 14.22
C GLU A 37 -54.08 -12.40 13.43
N VAL A 38 -54.14 -12.57 12.10
CA VAL A 38 -52.98 -12.50 11.21
C VAL A 38 -52.63 -11.04 10.86
N THR A 39 -53.62 -10.17 10.64
CA THR A 39 -53.39 -8.73 10.42
C THR A 39 -52.99 -8.01 11.71
N GLY A 40 -53.38 -8.52 12.88
CA GLY A 40 -53.01 -7.96 14.19
C GLY A 40 -51.54 -8.19 14.58
N ARG A 41 -50.79 -9.02 13.84
CA ARG A 41 -49.37 -9.32 14.08
C ARG A 41 -48.39 -8.62 13.14
N LEU A 42 -48.89 -7.90 12.14
CA LEU A 42 -48.08 -7.24 11.11
C LEU A 42 -48.25 -5.71 11.22
N ASN A 43 -48.12 -5.16 12.42
CA ASN A 43 -48.15 -3.71 12.61
C ASN A 43 -46.73 -3.18 12.74
N THR A 44 -46.38 -2.26 11.85
CA THR A 44 -45.23 -1.37 12.02
C THR A 44 -45.55 -0.39 13.15
N THR A 45 -44.59 -0.14 14.03
CA THR A 45 -44.71 0.96 15.00
C THR A 45 -44.32 2.25 14.29
N GLU A 46 -45.26 3.16 14.08
CA GLU A 46 -45.01 4.46 13.46
C GLU A 46 -44.60 5.47 14.54
N ILE A 47 -43.48 6.15 14.34
CA ILE A 47 -42.98 7.23 15.22
C ILE A 47 -42.55 8.45 14.38
N THR A 48 -42.42 9.60 15.02
CA THR A 48 -41.79 10.81 14.45
C THR A 48 -40.29 10.85 14.77
N ALA A 49 -39.54 11.68 14.05
CA ALA A 49 -38.13 11.91 14.29
C ALA A 49 -37.88 12.47 15.70
N SER A 50 -38.79 13.32 16.21
CA SER A 50 -38.72 13.83 17.59
C SER A 50 -38.94 12.74 18.64
N GLU A 51 -39.80 11.75 18.36
CA GLU A 51 -39.97 10.60 19.24
C GLU A 51 -38.79 9.64 19.15
N PHE A 52 -38.22 9.45 17.96
CA PHE A 52 -36.99 8.69 17.77
C PHE A 52 -35.82 9.33 18.52
N GLN A 53 -35.67 10.66 18.49
CA GLN A 53 -34.59 11.37 19.17
C GLN A 53 -34.58 11.11 20.69
N LYS A 54 -35.73 10.87 21.31
CA LYS A 54 -35.82 10.55 22.75
C LYS A 54 -35.27 9.18 23.11
N ILE A 55 -35.20 8.28 22.15
CA ILE A 55 -34.66 6.92 22.31
C ILE A 55 -33.33 6.73 21.56
N TYR A 56 -32.81 7.82 20.99
CA TYR A 56 -31.55 7.86 20.25
C TYR A 56 -30.43 8.26 21.23
N GLY A 57 -29.49 7.34 21.50
CA GLY A 57 -28.33 7.62 22.37
C GLY A 57 -28.51 7.35 23.87
N GLU A 58 -29.68 6.91 24.33
CA GLU A 58 -29.83 6.34 25.69
C GLU A 58 -29.51 4.83 25.64
N GLU A 59 -28.37 4.44 26.21
CA GLU A 59 -27.89 3.08 26.52
C GLU A 59 -28.25 1.94 25.52
N ASN A 60 -27.22 1.43 24.81
CA ASN A 60 -27.16 0.27 23.91
C ASN A 60 -27.29 0.54 22.40
N ASN A 61 -26.15 0.50 21.71
CA ASN A 61 -26.08 0.37 20.24
C ASN A 61 -26.49 -1.04 19.74
N ASP A 62 -26.89 -1.94 20.65
CA ASP A 62 -27.29 -3.33 20.36
C ASP A 62 -28.83 -3.54 20.34
N ASP A 63 -29.62 -2.53 20.71
CA ASP A 63 -31.08 -2.69 20.94
C ASP A 63 -31.93 -2.60 19.66
N TYR A 64 -31.40 -1.98 18.59
CA TYR A 64 -32.07 -1.89 17.30
C TYR A 64 -31.08 -1.71 16.13
N VAL A 65 -31.53 -2.01 14.92
CA VAL A 65 -30.79 -1.73 13.68
C VAL A 65 -31.48 -0.59 12.95
N LEU A 66 -30.76 0.52 12.75
CA LEU A 66 -31.24 1.67 12.00
C LEU A 66 -30.91 1.51 10.50
N ILE A 67 -31.90 1.66 9.63
CA ILE A 67 -31.74 1.47 8.19
C ILE A 67 -32.24 2.69 7.42
N ASP A 68 -31.35 3.27 6.62
CA ASP A 68 -31.66 4.32 5.64
C ASP A 68 -32.09 3.68 4.31
N VAL A 69 -33.35 3.87 3.92
CA VAL A 69 -33.89 3.32 2.67
C VAL A 69 -33.97 4.31 1.51
N ARG A 70 -33.28 5.45 1.60
CA ARG A 70 -33.20 6.47 0.54
C ARG A 70 -32.26 6.01 -0.59
N THR A 71 -32.19 6.80 -1.66
CA THR A 71 -31.23 6.54 -2.75
C THR A 71 -29.80 6.75 -2.29
N GLN A 72 -28.82 6.17 -2.98
CA GLN A 72 -27.39 6.38 -2.71
C GLN A 72 -27.04 7.86 -2.62
N ARG A 73 -27.45 8.65 -3.61
CA ARG A 73 -27.23 10.10 -3.62
C ARG A 73 -27.74 10.82 -2.37
N GLU A 74 -28.94 10.49 -1.90
CA GLU A 74 -29.50 11.14 -0.70
C GLU A 74 -28.78 10.70 0.58
N PHE A 75 -28.25 9.46 0.60
CA PHE A 75 -27.41 8.96 1.67
C PHE A 75 -26.05 9.68 1.66
N ASP A 76 -25.44 9.83 0.49
CA ASP A 76 -24.19 10.58 0.25
C ASP A 76 -24.32 12.07 0.63
N GLU A 77 -25.52 12.65 0.54
CA GLU A 77 -25.81 14.02 0.99
C GLU A 77 -26.03 14.13 2.52
N GLY A 78 -26.02 12.99 3.23
CA GLY A 78 -26.03 12.90 4.69
C GLY A 78 -27.17 12.06 5.27
N TYR A 79 -26.89 11.31 6.34
CA TYR A 79 -27.73 10.28 6.98
C TYR A 79 -27.73 10.40 8.52
N ILE A 80 -28.65 9.71 9.19
CA ILE A 80 -28.71 9.66 10.67
C ILE A 80 -27.56 8.76 11.17
N PRO A 81 -26.70 9.21 12.10
CA PRO A 81 -25.58 8.41 12.57
C PRO A 81 -25.99 7.01 13.05
N GLY A 82 -25.17 6.00 12.73
CA GLY A 82 -25.47 4.59 13.02
C GLY A 82 -26.41 3.90 12.03
N ALA A 83 -26.92 4.62 11.01
CA ALA A 83 -27.76 4.00 9.99
C ALA A 83 -26.95 3.16 8.99
N VAL A 84 -27.43 1.96 8.70
CA VAL A 84 -27.00 1.13 7.58
C VAL A 84 -27.75 1.54 6.32
N HIS A 85 -27.05 1.74 5.21
CA HIS A 85 -27.68 2.08 3.93
C HIS A 85 -28.13 0.85 3.15
N ILE A 86 -29.44 0.71 2.96
CA ILE A 86 -30.04 -0.28 2.07
C ILE A 86 -31.19 0.40 1.33
N PRO A 87 -31.00 0.86 0.08
CA PRO A 87 -32.07 1.46 -0.70
C PRO A 87 -33.32 0.59 -0.70
N TYR A 88 -34.51 1.20 -0.59
CA TYR A 88 -35.78 0.46 -0.59
C TYR A 88 -35.91 -0.53 -1.76
N THR A 89 -35.38 -0.19 -2.94
CA THR A 89 -35.41 -1.04 -4.14
C THR A 89 -34.59 -2.33 -4.02
N GLU A 90 -33.69 -2.40 -3.04
CA GLU A 90 -32.75 -3.50 -2.83
C GLU A 90 -32.98 -4.24 -1.51
N ILE A 91 -33.93 -3.77 -0.69
CA ILE A 91 -34.14 -4.27 0.68
C ILE A 91 -34.45 -5.77 0.71
N ASP A 92 -35.17 -6.28 -0.28
CA ASP A 92 -35.51 -7.71 -0.38
C ASP A 92 -34.29 -8.61 -0.60
N SER A 93 -33.29 -8.12 -1.32
CA SER A 93 -32.06 -8.86 -1.64
C SER A 93 -30.96 -8.66 -0.60
N ARG A 94 -30.84 -7.45 -0.04
CA ARG A 94 -29.68 -7.03 0.75
C ARG A 94 -29.88 -7.09 2.25
N ILE A 95 -31.11 -7.22 2.75
CA ILE A 95 -31.35 -7.32 4.20
C ILE A 95 -30.62 -8.51 4.85
N ASN A 96 -30.35 -9.57 4.09
CA ASN A 96 -29.60 -10.73 4.59
C ASN A 96 -28.12 -10.42 4.85
N GLU A 97 -27.55 -9.36 4.27
CA GLU A 97 -26.18 -8.90 4.55
C GLU A 97 -25.98 -8.60 6.05
N LEU A 98 -27.05 -8.21 6.74
CA LEU A 98 -27.03 -7.83 8.15
C LEU A 98 -27.18 -9.01 9.13
N ASN A 99 -27.44 -10.23 8.64
CA ASN A 99 -27.58 -11.44 9.45
C ASN A 99 -28.54 -11.31 10.66
N LEU A 100 -29.63 -10.55 10.51
CA LEU A 100 -30.57 -10.24 11.60
C LEU A 100 -31.53 -11.39 11.92
N SER A 101 -31.85 -11.57 13.20
CA SER A 101 -32.98 -12.40 13.61
C SER A 101 -34.31 -11.78 13.17
N LYS A 102 -35.35 -12.60 13.00
CA LYS A 102 -36.66 -12.13 12.52
C LYS A 102 -37.41 -11.25 13.53
N ASP A 103 -37.06 -11.34 14.79
CA ASP A 103 -37.60 -10.56 15.90
C ASP A 103 -36.74 -9.34 16.30
N GLN A 104 -35.53 -9.20 15.72
CA GLN A 104 -34.67 -8.04 15.92
C GLN A 104 -35.42 -6.75 15.61
N LYS A 105 -35.28 -5.74 16.47
CA LYS A 105 -35.90 -4.43 16.27
C LYS A 105 -35.22 -3.70 15.10
N ILE A 106 -35.97 -3.38 14.06
CA ILE A 106 -35.49 -2.65 12.88
C ILE A 106 -36.19 -1.31 12.83
N VAL A 107 -35.43 -0.22 12.75
CA VAL A 107 -35.93 1.14 12.59
C VAL A 107 -35.61 1.62 11.17
N LEU A 108 -36.63 2.05 10.42
CA LEU A 108 -36.49 2.51 9.04
C LEU A 108 -36.79 3.99 8.96
N TYR A 109 -36.06 4.69 8.11
CA TYR A 109 -36.43 6.03 7.69
C TYR A 109 -36.14 6.25 6.22
N CYS A 110 -36.78 7.28 5.67
CA CYS A 110 -36.45 7.78 4.36
C CYS A 110 -36.47 9.31 4.39
N GLU A 111 -36.68 9.98 3.25
CA GLU A 111 -36.71 11.44 3.25
C GLU A 111 -37.98 11.99 3.94
N ALA A 112 -39.14 11.36 3.73
CA ALA A 112 -40.45 11.89 4.16
C ALA A 112 -41.48 10.79 4.50
N GLY A 113 -41.03 9.63 5.02
CA GLY A 113 -41.89 8.50 5.42
C GLY A 113 -42.45 7.58 4.31
N VAL A 114 -42.51 8.03 3.06
CA VAL A 114 -43.18 7.25 2.00
C VAL A 114 -42.44 5.95 1.63
N ARG A 115 -41.11 5.99 1.51
CA ARG A 115 -40.29 4.81 1.12
C ARG A 115 -40.04 3.88 2.30
N SER A 116 -39.82 4.42 3.49
CA SER A 116 -39.64 3.63 4.72
C SER A 116 -40.89 2.81 5.05
N LYS A 117 -42.10 3.37 4.87
CA LYS A 117 -43.35 2.61 4.94
C LYS A 117 -43.42 1.45 3.94
N LYS A 118 -42.90 1.62 2.71
CA LYS A 118 -42.85 0.53 1.72
C LYS A 118 -41.81 -0.53 2.11
N GLY A 119 -40.63 -0.10 2.58
CA GLY A 119 -39.59 -0.99 3.08
C GLY A 119 -40.05 -1.81 4.29
N ALA A 120 -40.80 -1.19 5.20
CA ALA A 120 -41.36 -1.85 6.37
C ALA A 120 -42.32 -2.98 5.96
N ASN A 121 -43.20 -2.74 4.99
CA ASN A 121 -44.08 -3.77 4.45
C ASN A 121 -43.31 -4.89 3.75
N ALA A 122 -42.22 -4.56 3.04
CA ALA A 122 -41.36 -5.56 2.40
C ALA A 122 -40.72 -6.47 3.45
N LEU A 123 -40.17 -5.91 4.52
CA LEU A 123 -39.60 -6.66 5.64
C LEU A 123 -40.62 -7.52 6.39
N LEU A 124 -41.85 -7.01 6.61
CA LEU A 124 -42.96 -7.81 7.15
C LEU A 124 -43.23 -9.05 6.28
N ASN A 125 -43.24 -8.89 4.95
CA ASN A 125 -43.45 -10.00 4.01
C ASN A 125 -42.29 -11.02 4.02
N LEU A 126 -41.08 -10.58 4.35
CA LEU A 126 -39.90 -11.42 4.56
C LEU A 126 -39.85 -12.06 5.96
N GLY A 127 -40.88 -11.84 6.78
CA GLY A 127 -41.07 -12.46 8.08
C GLY A 127 -40.41 -11.72 9.25
N TYR A 128 -39.89 -10.50 9.06
CA TYR A 128 -39.45 -9.67 10.19
C TYR A 128 -40.67 -9.14 10.94
N THR A 129 -40.65 -9.15 12.27
CA THR A 129 -41.85 -8.88 13.09
C THR A 129 -41.78 -7.63 13.95
N ASN A 130 -40.60 -7.03 14.13
CA ASN A 130 -40.38 -5.89 15.03
C ASN A 130 -39.84 -4.69 14.25
N ILE A 131 -40.73 -3.97 13.58
CA ILE A 131 -40.36 -2.88 12.67
C ILE A 131 -40.93 -1.55 13.16
N VAL A 132 -40.10 -0.54 13.18
CA VAL A 132 -40.41 0.85 13.52
C VAL A 132 -40.18 1.73 12.27
N ASP A 133 -41.14 2.59 11.93
CA ASP A 133 -41.05 3.53 10.79
C ASP A 133 -41.01 4.97 11.30
N ILE A 134 -39.95 5.71 10.94
CA ILE A 134 -39.83 7.15 11.19
C ILE A 134 -40.58 7.90 10.09
N THR A 135 -41.81 8.29 10.41
CA THR A 135 -42.84 8.74 9.44
C THR A 135 -42.60 10.10 8.81
N ASP A 136 -41.87 10.99 9.46
CA ASP A 136 -41.43 12.30 8.96
C ASP A 136 -39.99 12.27 8.42
N GLY A 137 -39.29 11.16 8.60
CA GLY A 137 -37.98 10.84 8.00
C GLY A 137 -36.89 11.89 8.27
N MET A 138 -35.98 12.04 7.31
CA MET A 138 -34.89 13.02 7.37
C MET A 138 -35.37 14.48 7.41
N ARG A 139 -36.58 14.78 6.92
CA ARG A 139 -37.15 16.13 7.06
C ARG A 139 -37.44 16.46 8.51
N GLY A 140 -38.15 15.59 9.21
CA GLY A 140 -38.41 15.75 10.64
C GLY A 140 -37.11 15.78 11.45
N TRP A 141 -36.15 14.91 11.10
CA TRP A 141 -34.83 14.86 11.74
C TRP A 141 -34.04 16.17 11.59
N ARG A 142 -34.04 16.78 10.40
CA ARG A 142 -33.42 18.10 10.17
C ARG A 142 -34.14 19.22 10.93
N GLU A 143 -35.48 19.19 10.99
CA GLU A 143 -36.28 20.22 11.68
C GLU A 143 -36.01 20.28 13.18
N ILE A 144 -35.70 19.14 13.81
CA ILE A 144 -35.35 19.07 15.24
C ILE A 144 -33.86 19.29 15.50
N GLY A 145 -33.06 19.60 14.47
CA GLY A 145 -31.61 19.78 14.59
C GLY A 145 -30.86 18.49 14.94
N GLY A 146 -31.37 17.33 14.51
CA GLY A 146 -30.71 16.05 14.71
C GLY A 146 -29.35 15.98 13.99
N GLU A 147 -28.41 15.23 14.56
CA GLU A 147 -27.07 15.04 14.00
C GLU A 147 -27.13 14.35 12.63
N ILE A 148 -26.32 14.80 11.67
CA ILE A 148 -26.25 14.23 10.32
C ILE A 148 -24.81 13.88 10.03
N LYS A 149 -24.54 12.60 9.72
CA LYS A 149 -23.27 12.15 9.16
C LYS A 149 -23.32 12.21 7.65
N ILE A 150 -22.21 12.53 7.00
CA ILE A 150 -22.09 12.51 5.53
C ILE A 150 -21.13 11.37 5.16
N PRO A 151 -21.48 10.45 4.24
CA PRO A 151 -20.57 9.41 3.77
C PRO A 151 -19.34 10.07 3.14
N GLY A 152 -18.15 9.69 3.61
CA GLY A 152 -16.89 10.35 3.21
C GLY A 152 -16.54 11.60 4.01
N ALA A 153 -17.43 12.15 4.84
CA ALA A 153 -17.06 13.19 5.83
C ALA A 153 -16.54 12.60 7.14
N GLU A 154 -16.63 11.29 7.31
CA GLU A 154 -15.68 10.57 8.15
C GLU A 154 -14.59 9.98 7.26
N PRO A 155 -13.32 10.12 7.67
CA PRO A 155 -12.19 9.54 6.96
C PRO A 155 -12.49 8.07 6.70
N GLN A 156 -12.48 7.69 5.43
CA GLN A 156 -12.45 6.27 5.12
C GLN A 156 -11.17 5.74 5.79
N PRO A 157 -11.23 4.65 6.59
CA PRO A 157 -10.01 4.09 7.14
C PRO A 157 -9.10 3.81 5.96
N VAL A 158 -7.94 4.48 5.94
CA VAL A 158 -6.97 4.32 4.87
C VAL A 158 -6.47 2.89 4.95
N THR A 159 -7.08 2.01 4.15
CA THR A 159 -6.96 0.54 4.31
C THR A 159 -5.53 0.03 4.13
N THR A 160 -4.68 0.80 3.47
CA THR A 160 -3.26 0.54 3.21
C THR A 160 -2.33 1.30 4.16
N GLY A 161 -2.85 2.21 4.99
CA GLY A 161 -2.04 3.18 5.73
C GLY A 161 -1.31 4.20 4.85
N LEU A 162 -1.52 4.24 3.51
CA LEU A 162 -0.97 5.23 2.58
C LEU A 162 -2.09 6.06 1.95
N ILE A 163 -1.89 7.37 1.87
CA ILE A 163 -2.75 8.30 1.12
C ILE A 163 -1.93 9.02 0.05
N SER A 164 -2.45 9.12 -1.17
CA SER A 164 -1.79 9.90 -2.22
C SER A 164 -1.98 11.40 -2.00
N ALA A 165 -1.07 12.21 -2.54
CA ALA A 165 -1.19 13.66 -2.47
C ALA A 165 -2.47 14.20 -3.15
N SER A 166 -2.93 13.56 -4.23
CA SER A 166 -4.18 13.92 -4.89
C SER A 166 -5.41 13.66 -4.02
N GLU A 167 -5.46 12.50 -3.35
CA GLU A 167 -6.56 12.16 -2.44
C GLU A 167 -6.58 13.09 -1.23
N LEU A 168 -5.41 13.38 -0.64
CA LEU A 168 -5.33 14.34 0.46
C LEU A 168 -5.77 15.75 0.03
N ALA A 169 -5.48 16.16 -1.20
CA ALA A 169 -5.84 17.50 -1.69
C ALA A 169 -7.36 17.67 -1.88
N GLU A 170 -8.08 16.60 -2.19
CA GLU A 170 -9.54 16.63 -2.34
C GLU A 170 -10.25 16.79 -0.99
N ASP A 171 -9.68 16.19 0.07
CA ASP A 171 -10.32 16.00 1.37
C ASP A 171 -9.50 16.57 2.55
N LEU A 172 -8.67 17.60 2.31
CA LEU A 172 -7.72 18.12 3.32
C LEU A 172 -8.42 18.50 4.65
N ASP A 173 -9.61 19.09 4.58
CA ASP A 173 -10.37 19.54 5.75
C ASP A 173 -10.83 18.40 6.69
N ILE A 174 -10.78 17.15 6.22
CA ILE A 174 -11.14 15.96 7.01
C ILE A 174 -9.97 15.51 7.89
N TYR A 175 -8.73 15.78 7.48
CA TYR A 175 -7.53 15.27 8.13
C TYR A 175 -6.82 16.33 8.95
N LYS A 176 -6.34 15.92 10.14
CA LYS A 176 -5.25 16.64 10.81
C LYS A 176 -3.94 16.12 10.22
N THR A 177 -3.18 17.01 9.59
CA THR A 177 -1.89 16.66 9.01
C THR A 177 -0.78 16.85 10.05
N LEU A 178 0.11 15.87 10.19
CA LEU A 178 1.26 15.92 11.08
C LEU A 178 2.53 16.05 10.24
N PHE A 179 3.20 17.21 10.34
CA PHE A 179 4.51 17.42 9.75
C PHE A 179 5.57 16.90 10.73
N ILE A 180 6.35 15.91 10.30
CA ILE A 180 7.46 15.37 11.08
C ILE A 180 8.79 15.83 10.50
N GLY A 181 9.48 16.70 11.22
CA GLY A 181 10.76 17.25 10.79
C GLY A 181 11.25 18.35 11.71
N THR A 182 12.40 18.94 11.40
CA THR A 182 12.95 20.05 12.20
C THR A 182 12.10 21.31 12.05
N GLU A 183 12.14 22.18 13.06
CA GLU A 183 11.50 23.51 13.02
C GLU A 183 11.89 24.28 11.74
N ASN A 184 13.17 24.24 11.35
CA ASN A 184 13.64 24.90 10.14
C ASN A 184 12.98 24.34 8.88
N GLN A 185 12.76 23.02 8.79
CA GLN A 185 12.04 22.46 7.65
C GLN A 185 10.57 22.89 7.65
N TYR A 186 9.94 22.93 8.83
CA TYR A 186 8.54 23.33 8.99
C TYR A 186 8.31 24.78 8.53
N VAL A 187 9.09 25.75 9.04
CA VAL A 187 8.90 27.18 8.71
C VAL A 187 9.23 27.52 7.24
N ASN A 188 10.00 26.67 6.57
CA ASN A 188 10.33 26.83 5.15
C ASN A 188 9.21 26.34 4.20
N GLY A 189 8.19 25.66 4.73
CA GLY A 189 7.01 25.26 3.98
C GLY A 189 6.44 23.94 4.47
N HIS A 190 5.16 23.96 4.84
CA HIS A 190 4.38 22.79 5.26
C HIS A 190 2.97 22.83 4.63
N ILE A 191 2.23 21.72 4.72
CA ILE A 191 0.81 21.68 4.31
C ILE A 191 0.03 22.63 5.24
N PRO A 192 -0.84 23.52 4.72
CA PRO A 192 -1.62 24.45 5.53
C PRO A 192 -2.36 23.75 6.68
N GLY A 193 -2.21 24.27 7.90
CA GLY A 193 -2.83 23.71 9.10
C GLY A 193 -2.09 22.52 9.73
N ALA A 194 -0.97 22.07 9.14
CA ALA A 194 -0.20 20.96 9.70
C ALA A 194 0.30 21.25 11.11
N VAL A 195 0.20 20.24 11.98
CA VAL A 195 0.77 20.26 13.32
C VAL A 195 2.21 19.76 13.24
N HIS A 196 3.15 20.56 13.76
CA HIS A 196 4.57 20.23 13.75
C HIS A 196 4.95 19.35 14.94
N ILE A 197 5.71 18.28 14.66
CA ILE A 197 6.40 17.48 15.67
C ILE A 197 7.87 17.28 15.22
N ASP A 198 8.81 17.63 16.09
CA ASP A 198 10.24 17.43 15.86
C ASP A 198 10.66 16.00 16.27
N PRO A 199 11.13 15.16 15.33
CA PRO A 199 11.38 13.75 15.58
C PRO A 199 12.59 13.49 16.49
N LEU A 200 13.50 14.46 16.64
CA LEU A 200 14.74 14.29 17.41
C LEU A 200 14.66 14.86 18.82
N SER A 201 13.65 15.68 19.10
CA SER A 201 13.47 16.30 20.42
C SER A 201 12.12 16.02 21.05
N GLU A 202 11.06 15.81 20.27
CA GLU A 202 9.73 15.55 20.79
C GLU A 202 9.34 14.07 20.72
N LEU A 203 9.87 13.27 19.79
CA LEU A 203 9.53 11.84 19.63
C LEU A 203 10.51 10.86 20.31
N VAL A 204 11.37 11.36 21.19
CA VAL A 204 12.39 10.58 21.89
C VAL A 204 12.04 10.41 23.38
N ASP A 205 12.17 9.19 23.90
CA ASP A 205 11.91 8.86 25.31
C ASP A 205 13.03 9.42 26.20
N PRO A 206 12.75 10.40 27.08
CA PRO A 206 13.75 10.98 27.96
C PRO A 206 14.33 9.98 28.96
N ASP A 207 13.59 8.90 29.26
CA ASP A 207 14.02 7.80 30.15
C ASP A 207 14.50 6.57 29.38
N GLY A 208 14.65 6.69 28.05
CA GLY A 208 15.14 5.66 27.16
C GLY A 208 16.53 5.15 27.55
N VAL A 209 16.79 3.86 27.30
CA VAL A 209 18.12 3.26 27.53
C VAL A 209 19.19 3.82 26.61
N VAL A 210 18.79 4.39 25.47
CA VAL A 210 19.59 5.09 24.48
C VAL A 210 18.81 6.31 23.97
N GLU A 211 19.49 7.26 23.34
CA GLU A 211 18.97 8.62 23.09
C GLU A 211 17.73 8.65 22.20
N HIS A 212 17.63 7.74 21.22
CA HIS A 212 16.61 7.78 20.17
C HIS A 212 15.46 6.77 20.35
N MET A 213 15.29 6.22 21.56
CA MET A 213 14.16 5.35 21.87
C MET A 213 12.83 6.07 21.65
N ALA A 214 11.80 5.37 21.17
CA ALA A 214 10.50 6.00 21.01
C ALA A 214 9.83 6.27 22.36
N LEU A 215 9.12 7.40 22.45
CA LEU A 215 8.35 7.80 23.63
C LEU A 215 7.63 6.64 24.30
N ASN A 216 7.71 6.61 25.62
CA ASN A 216 6.82 5.80 26.45
C ASN A 216 5.36 6.33 26.36
N ARG A 217 4.41 5.55 26.86
CA ARG A 217 2.98 5.83 26.70
C ARG A 217 2.58 7.18 27.31
N ASP A 218 3.05 7.48 28.51
CA ASP A 218 2.63 8.65 29.27
C ASP A 218 3.13 9.94 28.59
N ASP A 219 4.38 9.94 28.13
CA ASP A 219 4.94 11.08 27.40
C ASP A 219 4.33 11.23 26.00
N PHE A 220 3.99 10.12 25.34
CA PHE A 220 3.26 10.15 24.07
C PHE A 220 1.85 10.75 24.24
N GLU A 221 1.09 10.30 25.24
CA GLU A 221 -0.23 10.87 25.55
C GLU A 221 -0.15 12.36 25.87
N ALA A 222 0.87 12.78 26.63
CA ALA A 222 1.12 14.18 26.94
C ALA A 222 1.43 15.01 25.68
N LEU A 223 2.34 14.53 24.83
CA LEU A 223 2.68 15.20 23.57
C LEU A 223 1.45 15.33 22.67
N MET A 224 0.70 14.25 22.45
CA MET A 224 -0.47 14.28 21.57
C MET A 224 -1.57 15.20 22.11
N SER A 225 -1.77 15.22 23.42
CA SER A 225 -2.68 16.15 24.11
C SER A 225 -2.26 17.62 23.94
N GLU A 226 -0.96 17.91 24.12
CA GLU A 226 -0.37 19.24 23.90
C GLU A 226 -0.54 19.69 22.45
N LYS A 227 -0.39 18.76 21.50
CA LYS A 227 -0.58 18.99 20.06
C LYS A 227 -2.06 19.05 19.63
N GLY A 228 -3.00 18.95 20.57
CA GLY A 228 -4.44 19.08 20.31
C GLY A 228 -5.03 17.92 19.51
N ILE A 229 -4.44 16.74 19.63
CA ILE A 229 -4.85 15.52 18.94
C ILE A 229 -5.66 14.65 19.90
N ASN A 230 -6.73 14.02 19.41
CA ASN A 230 -7.53 13.01 20.09
C ASN A 230 -7.29 11.64 19.44
N ILE A 231 -7.53 10.56 20.19
CA ILE A 231 -7.35 9.18 19.72
C ILE A 231 -8.22 8.81 18.50
N GLY A 232 -9.34 9.51 18.29
CA GLY A 232 -10.27 9.28 17.17
C GLY A 232 -10.05 10.19 15.96
N ASP A 233 -9.10 11.14 16.02
CA ASP A 233 -8.83 12.05 14.90
C ASP A 233 -8.38 11.28 13.65
N ALA A 234 -8.65 11.85 12.48
CA ALA A 234 -8.06 11.37 11.23
C ALA A 234 -6.69 12.00 11.04
N LEU A 235 -5.64 11.19 11.03
CA LEU A 235 -4.27 11.69 10.90
C LEU A 235 -3.67 11.35 9.54
N VAL A 236 -2.99 12.33 8.95
CA VAL A 236 -2.08 12.10 7.82
C VAL A 236 -0.69 12.58 8.20
N VAL A 237 0.26 11.66 8.27
CA VAL A 237 1.63 11.90 8.72
C VAL A 237 2.54 12.01 7.50
N TYR A 238 3.43 12.98 7.49
CA TYR A 238 4.40 13.14 6.41
C TYR A 238 5.68 13.82 6.91
N ASP A 239 6.78 13.62 6.20
CA ASP A 239 8.05 14.27 6.50
C ASP A 239 8.51 15.17 5.34
N ALA A 240 9.51 16.01 5.63
CA ALA A 240 10.04 16.99 4.68
C ALA A 240 11.01 16.38 3.66
N GLN A 241 11.64 15.25 3.99
CA GLN A 241 12.73 14.67 3.21
C GLN A 241 12.23 13.67 2.17
N ASN A 242 10.97 13.23 2.28
CA ASN A 242 10.31 12.29 1.37
C ASN A 242 11.00 10.92 1.35
N ASP A 243 11.67 10.57 2.45
CA ASP A 243 12.33 9.27 2.67
C ASP A 243 11.48 8.35 3.56
N LEU A 244 10.26 8.78 3.90
CA LEU A 244 9.28 8.12 4.77
C LEU A 244 9.78 7.81 6.19
N LYS A 245 11.04 8.14 6.51
CA LYS A 245 11.74 7.66 7.70
C LYS A 245 11.04 8.13 8.97
N TYR A 246 10.76 9.43 9.05
CA TYR A 246 10.15 10.00 10.24
C TYR A 246 8.63 9.87 10.23
N ALA A 247 8.00 9.91 9.05
CA ALA A 247 6.56 9.67 8.94
C ALA A 247 6.18 8.24 9.37
N SER A 248 6.93 7.24 8.91
CA SER A 248 6.70 5.83 9.27
C SER A 248 7.02 5.56 10.73
N ARG A 249 8.03 6.23 11.30
CA ARG A 249 8.32 6.16 12.74
C ARG A 249 7.15 6.67 13.57
N MET A 250 6.63 7.85 13.26
CA MET A 250 5.46 8.39 13.95
C MET A 250 4.23 7.50 13.76
N TYR A 251 4.01 6.97 12.55
CA TYR A 251 2.95 6.00 12.28
C TYR A 251 3.09 4.73 13.15
N TRP A 252 4.30 4.20 13.32
CA TRP A 252 4.56 3.04 14.18
C TRP A 252 4.25 3.33 15.65
N ILE A 253 4.63 4.51 16.18
CA ILE A 253 4.31 4.92 17.56
C ILE A 253 2.79 5.08 17.74
N LEU A 254 2.12 5.72 16.79
CA LEU A 254 0.64 5.85 16.76
C LEU A 254 -0.04 4.49 16.86
N LYS A 255 0.41 3.51 16.05
CA LYS A 255 -0.12 2.13 16.10
C LYS A 255 0.23 1.39 17.39
N ARG A 256 1.43 1.60 17.95
CA ARG A 256 1.83 1.04 19.25
C ARG A 256 0.84 1.43 20.35
N TYR A 257 0.31 2.65 20.28
CA TYR A 257 -0.62 3.21 21.26
C TYR A 257 -2.08 3.24 20.81
N GLY A 258 -2.42 2.52 19.74
CA GLY A 258 -3.80 2.22 19.35
C GLY A 258 -4.52 3.31 18.55
N HIS A 259 -3.78 4.24 17.95
CA HIS A 259 -4.36 5.20 17.02
C HIS A 259 -4.65 4.51 15.67
N GLU A 260 -5.92 4.19 15.42
CA GLU A 260 -6.26 3.40 14.23
C GLU A 260 -6.37 4.23 12.95
N ASN A 261 -6.86 5.46 13.07
CA ASN A 261 -7.24 6.29 11.94
C ASN A 261 -6.09 7.19 11.46
N VAL A 262 -5.06 6.54 10.90
CA VAL A 262 -3.84 7.21 10.46
C VAL A 262 -3.39 6.70 9.09
N ALA A 263 -2.86 7.61 8.27
CA ALA A 263 -2.14 7.31 7.04
C ALA A 263 -0.81 8.06 6.95
N VAL A 264 0.09 7.57 6.10
CA VAL A 264 1.30 8.25 5.65
C VAL A 264 1.05 8.85 4.27
N LEU A 265 1.47 10.10 4.04
CA LEU A 265 1.41 10.73 2.73
C LEU A 265 2.49 10.12 1.81
N ASP A 266 2.06 9.43 0.77
CA ASP A 266 2.95 8.78 -0.19
C ASP A 266 3.75 9.84 -0.98
N GLY A 267 5.09 9.75 -0.93
CA GLY A 267 5.99 10.76 -1.50
C GLY A 267 6.11 12.08 -0.72
N GLY A 268 5.51 12.14 0.48
CA GLY A 268 5.70 13.23 1.43
C GLY A 268 5.38 14.63 0.90
N LEU A 269 6.10 15.64 1.38
CA LEU A 269 5.89 17.04 1.00
C LEU A 269 6.18 17.31 -0.48
N SER A 270 7.05 16.53 -1.13
CA SER A 270 7.33 16.65 -2.57
C SER A 270 6.13 16.23 -3.42
N ALA A 271 5.45 15.13 -3.06
CA ALA A 271 4.23 14.72 -3.73
C ALA A 271 3.09 15.74 -3.56
N TRP A 272 2.96 16.35 -2.38
CA TRP A 272 2.02 17.46 -2.17
C TRP A 272 2.26 18.62 -3.13
N LYS A 273 3.52 19.03 -3.31
CA LYS A 273 3.88 20.10 -4.26
C LYS A 273 3.62 19.69 -5.71
N SER A 274 3.84 18.42 -6.06
CA SER A 274 3.72 17.95 -7.45
C SER A 274 2.27 17.98 -7.95
N VAL A 275 1.29 17.82 -7.06
CA VAL A 275 -0.15 17.96 -7.36
C VAL A 275 -0.64 19.41 -7.30
N GLY A 276 0.25 20.38 -7.06
CA GLY A 276 -0.09 21.80 -6.95
C GLY A 276 -0.62 22.24 -5.59
N GLY A 277 -0.41 21.43 -4.55
CA GLY A 277 -0.80 21.76 -3.18
C GLY A 277 -0.12 23.03 -2.66
N GLU A 278 -0.87 23.88 -1.97
CA GLU A 278 -0.34 25.11 -1.40
C GLU A 278 0.57 24.83 -0.20
N LEU A 279 1.60 25.66 0.01
CA LEU A 279 2.44 25.61 1.21
C LEU A 279 2.11 26.78 2.12
N SER A 280 2.05 26.50 3.41
CA SER A 280 2.05 27.52 4.46
C SER A 280 3.46 27.71 5.03
N THR A 281 3.75 28.92 5.48
CA THR A 281 4.95 29.29 6.26
C THR A 281 4.58 29.97 7.58
N THR A 282 3.28 30.01 7.92
CA THR A 282 2.82 30.61 9.17
C THR A 282 3.04 29.65 10.35
N SER A 283 3.18 30.19 11.55
CA SER A 283 3.19 29.40 12.79
C SER A 283 1.99 28.45 12.87
N PRO A 284 2.12 27.31 13.59
CA PRO A 284 1.08 26.30 13.68
C PRO A 284 -0.28 26.89 14.13
N PRO A 285 -1.39 26.23 13.77
CA PRO A 285 -2.73 26.68 14.15
C PRO A 285 -2.82 26.87 15.67
N GLU A 286 -3.72 27.74 16.13
CA GLU A 286 -3.98 27.89 17.57
C GLU A 286 -4.46 26.54 18.12
N ILE A 287 -3.57 25.84 18.83
CA ILE A 287 -3.84 24.50 19.33
C ILE A 287 -4.72 24.63 20.57
N THR A 288 -5.91 24.03 20.51
CA THR A 288 -6.70 23.78 21.71
C THR A 288 -6.28 22.42 22.26
N PRO A 289 -5.66 22.35 23.46
CA PRO A 289 -5.24 21.08 24.03
C PRO A 289 -6.41 20.08 24.10
N ALA A 290 -6.10 18.83 23.82
CA ALA A 290 -7.03 17.72 23.80
C ALA A 290 -6.74 16.77 24.98
N GLU A 291 -7.64 15.82 25.24
CA GLU A 291 -7.37 14.69 26.14
C GLU A 291 -7.07 13.46 25.27
N TYR A 292 -5.80 13.24 24.95
CA TYR A 292 -5.37 12.04 24.24
C TYR A 292 -5.18 10.90 25.24
N VAL A 293 -6.11 9.96 25.26
CA VAL A 293 -5.99 8.71 26.02
C VAL A 293 -5.77 7.58 25.06
N SER A 294 -4.63 6.91 25.15
CA SER A 294 -4.36 5.76 24.29
C SER A 294 -5.35 4.65 24.59
N SER A 295 -5.95 4.08 23.55
CA SER A 295 -6.88 2.97 23.66
C SER A 295 -6.46 1.84 22.74
N GLY A 296 -6.18 0.66 23.30
CA GLY A 296 -5.64 -0.45 22.52
C GLY A 296 -4.15 -0.26 22.20
N GLY A 297 -3.76 -0.71 21.00
CA GLY A 297 -2.35 -0.88 20.64
C GLY A 297 -1.71 -2.08 21.35
N SER A 298 -0.48 -2.42 20.98
CA SER A 298 0.26 -3.52 21.61
C SER A 298 1.76 -3.31 21.49
N ASP A 299 2.48 -3.63 22.56
CA ASP A 299 3.95 -3.77 22.52
C ASP A 299 4.38 -4.99 21.70
N ASP A 300 3.46 -5.81 21.18
CA ASP A 300 3.78 -6.93 20.27
C ASP A 300 4.44 -6.48 18.97
N ILE A 301 4.36 -5.20 18.60
CA ILE A 301 5.07 -4.65 17.44
C ILE A 301 6.49 -4.16 17.77
N VAL A 302 6.90 -4.28 19.04
CA VAL A 302 8.22 -3.92 19.55
C VAL A 302 9.01 -5.20 19.83
N ALA A 303 10.25 -5.26 19.35
CA ALA A 303 11.22 -6.27 19.78
C ALA A 303 12.17 -5.61 20.80
N THR A 304 12.40 -6.26 21.94
CA THR A 304 13.41 -5.83 22.91
C THR A 304 14.77 -6.42 22.56
N LEU A 305 15.86 -5.84 23.06
CA LEU A 305 17.20 -6.44 22.89
C LEU A 305 17.25 -7.90 23.34
N SER A 306 16.61 -8.23 24.46
CA SER A 306 16.53 -9.62 24.94
C SER A 306 15.79 -10.54 23.97
N TYR A 307 14.75 -10.02 23.30
CA TYR A 307 14.00 -10.77 22.29
C TYR A 307 14.85 -11.02 21.03
N VAL A 308 15.52 -9.97 20.54
CA VAL A 308 16.42 -10.06 19.38
C VAL A 308 17.55 -11.06 19.63
N ASN A 309 18.25 -10.93 20.77
CA ASN A 309 19.35 -11.83 21.11
C ASN A 309 18.92 -13.30 21.21
N LYS A 310 17.70 -13.57 21.71
CA LYS A 310 17.14 -14.92 21.77
C LYS A 310 16.78 -15.48 20.40
N SER A 311 16.47 -14.61 19.44
CA SER A 311 16.01 -14.97 18.10
C SER A 311 17.16 -15.24 17.12
N LEU A 312 18.41 -14.92 17.51
CA LEU A 312 19.59 -15.18 16.68
C LEU A 312 19.70 -16.66 16.29
N GLY A 313 19.81 -16.91 14.99
CA GLY A 313 19.93 -18.26 14.42
C GLY A 313 18.64 -19.07 14.37
N ASP A 314 17.49 -18.51 14.76
CA ASP A 314 16.19 -19.16 14.56
C ASP A 314 15.81 -19.12 13.07
N PRO A 315 15.62 -20.28 12.39
CA PRO A 315 15.27 -20.31 10.97
C PRO A 315 13.89 -19.71 10.66
N GLY A 316 13.03 -19.55 11.67
CA GLY A 316 11.71 -18.92 11.57
C GLY A 316 11.74 -17.39 11.72
N VAL A 317 12.89 -16.78 12.02
CA VAL A 317 13.05 -15.33 12.21
C VAL A 317 14.01 -14.76 11.16
N VAL A 318 13.71 -13.57 10.65
CA VAL A 318 14.64 -12.78 9.83
C VAL A 318 14.86 -11.43 10.49
N LEU A 319 16.11 -11.10 10.76
CA LEU A 319 16.52 -9.76 11.14
C LEU A 319 16.78 -8.95 9.88
N VAL A 320 16.14 -7.79 9.77
CA VAL A 320 16.29 -6.89 8.61
C VAL A 320 16.94 -5.60 9.07
N GLU A 321 18.14 -5.35 8.55
CA GLU A 321 18.80 -4.07 8.75
C GLU A 321 18.41 -3.09 7.65
N ALA A 322 17.70 -2.04 8.06
CA ALA A 322 17.20 -0.96 7.23
C ALA A 322 18.27 0.14 7.10
N THR A 323 19.25 -0.07 6.23
CA THR A 323 20.41 0.82 6.09
C THR A 323 21.01 0.75 4.69
N THR A 324 21.97 1.62 4.37
CA THR A 324 22.65 1.53 3.07
C THR A 324 23.63 0.36 3.01
N ARG A 325 23.98 -0.12 1.81
CA ARG A 325 25.03 -1.15 1.65
C ARG A 325 26.34 -0.76 2.33
N GLU A 326 26.74 0.51 2.21
CA GLU A 326 27.99 1.00 2.79
C GLU A 326 27.97 0.92 4.32
N GLU A 327 26.92 1.41 4.97
CA GLU A 327 26.75 1.31 6.43
C GLU A 327 26.73 -0.16 6.89
N TYR A 328 25.97 -1.02 6.20
CA TYR A 328 25.84 -2.43 6.55
C TYR A 328 27.19 -3.17 6.53
N GLU A 329 28.01 -2.90 5.52
CA GLU A 329 29.30 -3.56 5.35
C GLU A 329 30.39 -2.99 6.27
N ASN A 330 30.39 -1.67 6.49
CA ASN A 330 31.50 -0.97 7.15
C ASN A 330 31.26 -0.69 8.64
N ASP A 331 30.04 -0.33 9.03
CA ASP A 331 29.71 0.04 10.42
C ASP A 331 29.39 -1.20 11.28
N GLY A 332 29.04 -2.29 10.60
CA GLY A 332 28.74 -3.59 11.18
C GLY A 332 27.26 -3.75 11.52
N HIS A 333 26.79 -4.99 11.46
CA HIS A 333 25.39 -5.36 11.58
C HIS A 333 25.17 -6.46 12.62
N ILE A 334 23.92 -6.63 13.08
CA ILE A 334 23.57 -7.72 13.99
C ILE A 334 23.79 -9.06 13.26
N PRO A 335 24.44 -10.06 13.90
CA PRO A 335 24.77 -11.32 13.25
C PRO A 335 23.58 -12.02 12.59
N GLY A 336 23.74 -12.39 11.32
CA GLY A 336 22.71 -13.06 10.53
C GLY A 336 21.56 -12.16 10.04
N ALA A 337 21.65 -10.84 10.23
CA ALA A 337 20.73 -9.90 9.59
C ALA A 337 20.88 -9.91 8.07
N VAL A 338 19.82 -9.50 7.37
CA VAL A 338 19.84 -9.24 5.93
C VAL A 338 19.68 -7.75 5.68
N LEU A 339 20.32 -7.25 4.62
CA LEU A 339 20.23 -5.85 4.23
C LEU A 339 18.96 -5.59 3.43
N VAL A 340 18.21 -4.57 3.81
CA VAL A 340 17.23 -3.91 2.94
C VAL A 340 17.50 -2.40 3.00
N ASP A 341 17.88 -1.81 1.88
CA ASP A 341 18.06 -0.35 1.81
C ASP A 341 16.69 0.32 1.61
N PRO A 342 16.21 1.19 2.54
CA PRO A 342 14.96 1.91 2.36
C PRO A 342 14.91 2.79 1.11
N GLU A 343 16.05 3.27 0.61
CA GLU A 343 16.04 4.04 -0.66
C GLU A 343 15.67 3.15 -1.85
N GLU A 344 15.99 1.85 -1.78
CA GLU A 344 15.61 0.88 -2.80
C GLU A 344 14.13 0.47 -2.72
N THR A 345 13.39 0.85 -1.68
CA THR A 345 11.94 0.59 -1.57
C THR A 345 11.09 1.74 -2.14
N LEU A 346 11.72 2.86 -2.50
CA LEU A 346 11.06 4.05 -3.03
C LEU A 346 11.36 4.26 -4.53
N ASN A 347 10.44 4.95 -5.19
CA ASN A 347 10.62 5.52 -6.52
C ASN A 347 11.48 6.80 -6.44
N ALA A 348 11.98 7.26 -7.59
CA ALA A 348 12.81 8.47 -7.67
C ALA A 348 12.09 9.75 -7.22
N ASP A 349 10.75 9.75 -7.18
CA ASP A 349 9.94 10.86 -6.68
C ASP A 349 9.58 10.75 -5.19
N GLY A 350 10.12 9.74 -4.49
CA GLY A 350 9.91 9.47 -3.07
C GLY A 350 8.63 8.67 -2.77
N THR A 351 7.81 8.35 -3.77
CA THR A 351 6.66 7.46 -3.57
C THR A 351 7.11 6.03 -3.34
N VAL A 352 6.31 5.23 -2.64
CA VAL A 352 6.63 3.82 -2.42
C VAL A 352 6.51 3.02 -3.73
N LYS A 353 7.42 2.07 -3.96
CA LYS A 353 7.33 1.15 -5.11
C LYS A 353 6.04 0.32 -5.09
N ASP A 354 5.64 -0.18 -6.25
CA ASP A 354 4.45 -1.03 -6.31
C ASP A 354 4.63 -2.31 -5.47
N THR A 355 3.53 -2.83 -4.93
CA THR A 355 3.57 -3.99 -4.04
C THR A 355 4.24 -5.23 -4.65
N GLY A 356 4.23 -5.39 -5.97
CA GLY A 356 4.91 -6.47 -6.66
C GLY A 356 6.43 -6.27 -6.70
N GLU A 357 6.89 -5.05 -6.92
CA GLU A 357 8.30 -4.66 -6.81
C GLU A 357 8.84 -4.83 -5.40
N LEU A 358 8.12 -4.30 -4.40
CA LEU A 358 8.47 -4.47 -2.99
C LEU A 358 8.55 -5.95 -2.62
N GLN A 359 7.55 -6.75 -3.00
CA GLN A 359 7.55 -8.18 -2.70
C GLN A 359 8.80 -8.87 -3.26
N ARG A 360 9.19 -8.56 -4.51
CA ARG A 360 10.41 -9.13 -5.11
C ARG A 360 11.66 -8.71 -4.35
N LEU A 361 11.77 -7.44 -3.96
CA LEU A 361 12.90 -6.94 -3.18
C LEU A 361 13.03 -7.74 -1.87
N TYR A 362 11.95 -7.85 -1.09
CA TYR A 362 11.96 -8.60 0.16
C TYR A 362 12.22 -10.10 -0.02
N ASP A 363 11.62 -10.73 -1.04
CA ASP A 363 11.82 -12.16 -1.33
C ASP A 363 13.29 -12.47 -1.66
N THR A 364 13.99 -11.58 -2.37
CA THR A 364 15.42 -11.78 -2.69
C THR A 364 16.32 -11.78 -1.46
N GLN A 365 15.88 -11.13 -0.37
CA GLN A 365 16.56 -11.14 0.93
C GLN A 365 16.06 -12.24 1.86
N GLY A 366 15.14 -13.10 1.39
CA GLY A 366 14.55 -14.18 2.20
C GLY A 366 13.56 -13.69 3.26
N VAL A 367 13.03 -12.48 3.12
CA VAL A 367 12.01 -11.85 3.98
C VAL A 367 10.63 -12.28 3.51
N THR A 368 10.15 -13.41 4.01
CA THR A 368 8.92 -14.08 3.54
C THR A 368 7.83 -14.14 4.62
N ARG A 369 6.55 -14.18 4.19
CA ARG A 369 5.37 -14.11 5.09
C ARG A 369 5.27 -15.26 6.10
N ASP A 370 5.92 -16.39 5.83
CA ASP A 370 5.96 -17.57 6.71
C ASP A 370 6.94 -17.41 7.89
N LYS A 371 7.73 -16.32 7.92
CA LYS A 371 8.69 -16.00 8.99
C LYS A 371 8.20 -14.85 9.88
N GLU A 372 8.81 -14.70 11.04
CA GLU A 372 8.70 -13.47 11.82
C GLU A 372 9.83 -12.53 11.41
N ILE A 373 9.49 -11.27 11.17
CA ILE A 373 10.45 -10.27 10.70
C ILE A 373 10.70 -9.27 11.83
N ILE A 374 11.97 -9.01 12.13
CA ILE A 374 12.38 -7.99 13.10
C ILE A 374 13.24 -6.96 12.35
N THR A 375 12.75 -5.73 12.24
CA THR A 375 13.42 -4.65 11.54
C THR A 375 14.18 -3.75 12.52
N TYR A 376 15.31 -3.21 12.10
CA TYR A 376 16.10 -2.27 12.88
C TYR A 376 16.98 -1.42 11.95
N CYS A 377 17.65 -0.40 12.48
CA CYS A 377 18.71 0.32 11.77
C CYS A 377 19.74 0.83 12.78
N HIS A 378 20.31 2.03 12.61
CA HIS A 378 21.15 2.62 13.65
C HIS A 378 20.33 3.05 14.89
N THR A 379 19.22 3.76 14.68
CA THR A 379 18.41 4.41 15.75
C THR A 379 16.89 4.12 15.65
N GLY A 380 16.48 3.00 15.05
CA GLY A 380 15.07 2.58 14.96
C GLY A 380 14.21 3.27 13.89
N HIS A 381 14.60 4.45 13.39
CA HIS A 381 13.78 5.22 12.43
C HIS A 381 13.53 4.51 11.08
N ARG A 382 14.60 4.11 10.38
CA ARG A 382 14.49 3.43 9.07
C ARG A 382 13.87 2.03 9.19
N GLY A 383 14.08 1.37 10.33
CA GLY A 383 13.42 0.09 10.64
C GLY A 383 11.89 0.21 10.66
N ALA A 384 11.36 1.37 11.06
CA ALA A 384 9.92 1.63 11.04
C ALA A 384 9.35 1.75 9.61
N THR A 385 10.12 2.26 8.65
CA THR A 385 9.74 2.29 7.22
C THR A 385 9.54 0.87 6.69
N ILE A 386 10.53 -0.01 6.87
CA ILE A 386 10.43 -1.41 6.46
C ILE A 386 9.28 -2.14 7.18
N TRP A 387 9.08 -1.84 8.46
CA TRP A 387 7.94 -2.38 9.21
C TRP A 387 6.60 -1.95 8.62
N PHE A 388 6.45 -0.67 8.27
CA PHE A 388 5.24 -0.11 7.69
C PHE A 388 4.91 -0.79 6.36
N GLU A 389 5.88 -0.89 5.45
CA GLU A 389 5.72 -1.52 4.15
C GLU A 389 5.31 -2.99 4.26
N LEU A 390 6.05 -3.77 5.05
CA LEU A 390 5.76 -5.19 5.24
C LEU A 390 4.37 -5.38 5.86
N LYS A 391 4.05 -4.62 6.91
CA LYS A 391 2.81 -4.79 7.68
C LYS A 391 1.57 -4.34 6.92
N TYR A 392 1.59 -3.14 6.34
CA TYR A 392 0.38 -2.48 5.80
C TYR A 392 0.27 -2.54 4.28
N LEU A 393 1.39 -2.60 3.55
CA LEU A 393 1.36 -2.68 2.08
C LEU A 393 1.41 -4.12 1.59
N LEU A 394 2.22 -4.96 2.24
CA LEU A 394 2.39 -6.37 1.88
C LEU A 394 1.65 -7.34 2.80
N ASN A 395 0.95 -6.84 3.84
CA ASN A 395 0.10 -7.62 4.73
C ASN A 395 0.85 -8.78 5.44
N TYR A 396 2.07 -8.54 5.90
CA TYR A 396 2.81 -9.46 6.75
C TYR A 396 2.22 -9.41 8.17
N SER A 397 1.89 -10.56 8.74
CA SER A 397 1.21 -10.60 10.04
C SER A 397 2.17 -10.46 11.23
N ARG A 398 3.44 -10.86 11.09
CA ARG A 398 4.45 -10.90 12.17
C ARG A 398 5.67 -10.04 11.83
N VAL A 399 5.56 -8.75 12.11
CA VAL A 399 6.64 -7.77 11.90
C VAL A 399 6.78 -6.94 13.16
N LYS A 400 8.01 -6.81 13.65
CA LYS A 400 8.38 -6.06 14.86
C LYS A 400 9.50 -5.07 14.52
N VAL A 401 9.55 -3.94 15.24
CA VAL A 401 10.70 -3.03 15.21
C VAL A 401 11.53 -3.25 16.47
N PHE A 402 12.82 -3.53 16.31
CA PHE A 402 13.77 -3.45 17.42
C PHE A 402 14.16 -1.99 17.65
N ASP A 403 13.47 -1.37 18.61
CA ASP A 403 13.50 0.07 18.83
C ASP A 403 14.90 0.60 19.16
N GLY A 404 15.56 -0.05 20.13
CA GLY A 404 16.92 0.29 20.55
C GLY A 404 17.97 0.12 19.46
N SER A 405 17.70 -0.72 18.45
CA SER A 405 18.51 -0.80 17.22
C SER A 405 20.01 -1.01 17.49
N LEU A 406 20.90 -0.64 16.55
CA LEU A 406 22.34 -0.77 16.77
C LEU A 406 22.84 0.11 17.92
N GLU A 407 22.20 1.24 18.21
CA GLU A 407 22.58 2.10 19.33
C GLU A 407 22.54 1.34 20.68
N GLU A 408 21.43 0.67 20.98
CA GLU A 408 21.31 -0.16 22.19
C GLU A 408 22.22 -1.39 22.11
N TRP A 409 22.27 -2.06 20.95
CA TRP A 409 23.11 -3.23 20.72
C TRP A 409 24.59 -2.95 21.05
N ASN A 410 25.10 -1.82 20.55
CA ASN A 410 26.47 -1.35 20.76
C ASN A 410 26.69 -0.88 22.21
N ALA A 411 25.74 -0.15 22.78
CA ALA A 411 25.80 0.27 24.19
C ALA A 411 25.89 -0.92 25.16
N ARG A 412 25.37 -2.08 24.77
CA ARG A 412 25.47 -3.34 25.53
C ARG A 412 26.67 -4.21 25.18
N GLY A 413 27.52 -3.80 24.22
CA GLY A 413 28.71 -4.53 23.80
C GLY A 413 28.40 -5.88 23.15
N MET A 414 27.27 -5.95 22.45
CA MET A 414 26.84 -7.16 21.73
C MET A 414 27.67 -7.33 20.44
N PRO A 415 27.82 -8.57 19.91
CA PRO A 415 28.68 -8.82 18.76
C PRO A 415 28.10 -8.27 17.44
N LEU A 416 28.97 -7.85 16.53
CA LEU A 416 28.63 -7.42 15.16
C LEU A 416 29.30 -8.31 14.10
N GLU A 417 28.67 -8.41 12.94
CA GLU A 417 29.24 -8.92 11.68
C GLU A 417 29.58 -7.76 10.74
N TYR A 418 30.49 -7.97 9.80
CA TYR A 418 30.98 -6.94 8.86
C TYR A 418 31.11 -7.51 7.46
N GLY A 419 31.02 -6.65 6.44
CA GLY A 419 31.03 -7.04 5.03
C GLY A 419 29.78 -7.81 4.59
N THR A 420 29.75 -8.24 3.34
CA THR A 420 28.67 -9.09 2.82
C THR A 420 28.84 -10.53 3.34
N PRO A 421 27.75 -11.24 3.74
CA PRO A 421 27.85 -12.65 4.11
C PRO A 421 28.57 -13.40 3.00
N THR A 422 29.73 -13.99 3.33
CA THR A 422 30.42 -14.83 2.37
C THR A 422 29.55 -16.05 2.17
N THR A 423 28.73 -16.08 1.12
CA THR A 423 28.17 -17.33 0.62
C THR A 423 29.35 -18.27 0.45
N VAL A 424 29.47 -19.25 1.35
CA VAL A 424 30.41 -20.35 1.16
C VAL A 424 29.88 -21.09 -0.06
N ALA A 425 30.32 -20.66 -1.24
CA ALA A 425 30.18 -21.39 -2.46
C ALA A 425 30.76 -22.77 -2.17
N THR A 426 29.89 -23.78 -2.16
CA THR A 426 30.30 -25.17 -2.04
C THR A 426 31.08 -25.48 -3.31
N THR A 427 32.39 -25.27 -3.24
CA THR A 427 33.31 -25.31 -4.37
C THR A 427 33.52 -26.77 -4.73
N SER A 428 32.91 -27.20 -5.83
CA SER A 428 33.37 -28.39 -6.55
C SER A 428 34.47 -27.92 -7.51
N THR A 429 35.71 -28.15 -7.10
CA THR A 429 36.93 -27.79 -7.84
C THR A 429 36.96 -28.45 -9.22
N THR A 430 37.24 -27.69 -10.28
CA THR A 430 38.00 -28.21 -11.44
C THR A 430 38.88 -27.09 -12.02
N THR A 431 40.18 -27.40 -12.11
CA THR A 431 41.31 -26.54 -12.50
C THR A 431 41.50 -26.49 -14.02
N LEU A 432 42.02 -25.37 -14.57
CA LEU A 432 43.02 -25.26 -15.68
C LEU A 432 43.29 -23.75 -15.94
N SER A 433 44.47 -23.17 -15.64
CA SER A 433 45.77 -23.13 -16.36
C SER A 433 45.89 -22.05 -17.47
N THR A 434 46.91 -21.19 -17.32
CA THR A 434 47.28 -19.92 -18.00
C THR A 434 47.74 -20.02 -19.46
N THR A 435 47.75 -18.90 -20.24
CA THR A 435 48.85 -18.46 -21.16
C THR A 435 48.69 -16.97 -21.60
N THR A 436 49.83 -16.35 -21.91
CA THR A 436 50.27 -14.93 -22.01
C THR A 436 49.88 -14.11 -23.26
N THR A 437 50.00 -12.78 -23.12
CA THR A 437 49.67 -11.60 -23.97
C THR A 437 50.54 -11.36 -25.23
N THR A 438 50.02 -10.66 -26.26
CA THR A 438 50.81 -9.69 -27.09
C THR A 438 49.90 -8.61 -27.74
N GLU A 439 50.29 -7.33 -27.63
CA GLU A 439 49.60 -6.14 -28.16
C GLU A 439 50.19 -5.63 -29.50
N TRP A 440 49.37 -4.98 -30.35
CA TRP A 440 49.80 -4.02 -31.38
C TRP A 440 48.76 -2.90 -31.58
N THR A 441 49.23 -1.68 -31.91
CA THR A 441 48.40 -0.48 -32.19
C THR A 441 48.78 0.13 -33.54
N THR A 442 47.82 0.69 -34.29
CA THR A 442 48.11 1.59 -35.44
C THR A 442 46.97 2.62 -35.62
N THR A 443 47.32 3.85 -36.00
CA THR A 443 46.45 5.06 -36.05
C THR A 443 46.28 5.60 -37.48
N THR A 444 45.10 6.14 -37.85
CA THR A 444 44.91 7.03 -39.04
C THR A 444 43.63 7.91 -38.93
N THR A 445 43.60 9.06 -39.62
CA THR A 445 42.76 10.27 -39.38
C THR A 445 41.82 10.67 -40.55
N MET A 446 40.76 11.47 -40.25
CA MET A 446 39.96 12.43 -41.10
C MET A 446 38.48 12.03 -41.37
N ALA A 447 37.45 12.87 -41.59
CA ALA A 447 37.16 14.32 -41.50
C ALA A 447 35.61 14.54 -41.43
N GLN A 448 35.18 15.72 -40.93
CA GLN A 448 33.82 16.13 -40.50
C GLN A 448 32.76 16.44 -41.59
N THR A 449 31.46 16.26 -41.26
CA THR A 449 30.38 17.26 -41.51
C THR A 449 29.25 17.16 -40.45
N ALA A 450 28.57 18.30 -40.22
CA ALA A 450 27.83 18.64 -39.00
C ALA A 450 26.29 18.50 -39.06
N LYS A 451 25.71 17.98 -37.97
CA LYS A 451 24.43 18.33 -37.29
C LYS A 451 24.12 17.24 -36.24
N PRO A 452 23.51 17.55 -35.07
CA PRO A 452 23.09 16.52 -34.13
C PRO A 452 21.98 15.70 -34.81
N ARG A 453 22.30 14.46 -35.13
CA ARG A 453 21.34 13.45 -35.58
C ARG A 453 21.05 12.55 -34.40
N TYR A 454 19.75 12.32 -34.18
CA TYR A 454 19.27 11.17 -33.44
C TYR A 454 19.88 9.91 -34.10
N LEU A 455 20.90 9.33 -33.48
CA LEU A 455 21.61 8.15 -33.99
C LEU A 455 20.95 6.92 -33.37
N GLY A 456 19.80 6.54 -33.93
CA GLY A 456 19.20 5.25 -33.63
C GLY A 456 20.03 4.14 -34.27
N VAL A 457 21.02 3.62 -33.55
CA VAL A 457 21.74 2.40 -33.97
C VAL A 457 20.87 1.21 -33.60
N LYS A 458 20.67 0.29 -34.56
CA LYS A 458 19.94 -0.97 -34.37
C LYS A 458 20.87 -2.15 -34.62
N PRO A 459 21.79 -2.49 -33.70
CA PRO A 459 22.55 -3.71 -33.82
C PRO A 459 21.60 -4.91 -33.67
N LYS A 460 21.92 -6.00 -34.35
CA LYS A 460 21.18 -7.26 -34.34
C LYS A 460 22.02 -8.32 -33.64
N LEU A 461 21.39 -9.03 -32.72
CA LEU A 461 21.91 -10.27 -32.16
C LEU A 461 21.42 -11.43 -33.03
N VAL A 462 22.34 -12.21 -33.59
CA VAL A 462 22.02 -13.42 -34.35
C VAL A 462 22.57 -14.62 -33.58
N LEU A 463 21.68 -15.57 -33.29
CA LEU A 463 22.03 -16.87 -32.73
C LEU A 463 21.86 -17.89 -33.85
N ASP A 464 22.96 -18.44 -34.37
CA ASP A 464 22.92 -19.49 -35.38
C ASP A 464 22.82 -20.88 -34.72
N ASP A 465 22.06 -21.79 -35.35
CA ASP A 465 21.88 -23.20 -34.94
C ASP A 465 21.49 -23.42 -33.46
N PHE A 466 20.29 -22.97 -33.10
CA PHE A 466 19.68 -23.14 -31.77
C PHE A 466 18.35 -23.91 -31.83
N ASP A 467 18.22 -24.99 -31.05
CA ASP A 467 17.03 -25.87 -31.02
C ASP A 467 16.06 -25.39 -29.92
N GLY A 468 14.79 -25.16 -30.29
CA GLY A 468 13.91 -24.17 -29.66
C GLY A 468 13.22 -24.49 -28.33
N ALA A 469 13.93 -25.04 -27.33
CA ALA A 469 13.32 -25.43 -26.06
C ALA A 469 13.82 -24.69 -24.80
N GLU A 470 14.62 -23.63 -24.93
CA GLU A 470 15.35 -23.07 -23.77
C GLU A 470 15.13 -21.56 -23.57
N LYS A 471 15.18 -21.13 -22.31
CA LYS A 471 15.08 -19.72 -21.89
C LYS A 471 16.49 -19.15 -21.74
N ILE A 472 16.77 -18.04 -22.40
CA ILE A 472 18.01 -17.27 -22.23
C ILE A 472 17.66 -16.02 -21.43
N HIS A 473 18.31 -15.83 -20.29
CA HIS A 473 18.23 -14.62 -19.49
C HIS A 473 19.52 -13.83 -19.70
N MET A 474 19.39 -12.61 -20.20
CA MET A 474 20.50 -11.68 -20.39
C MET A 474 20.20 -10.35 -19.74
N LYS A 475 21.09 -9.96 -18.84
CA LYS A 475 21.01 -8.74 -18.05
C LYS A 475 22.23 -7.86 -18.36
N MET A 476 22.02 -6.63 -18.82
CA MET A 476 23.10 -5.68 -19.10
C MET A 476 22.83 -4.33 -18.46
N TRP A 477 23.77 -3.88 -17.64
CA TRP A 477 23.74 -2.58 -16.97
C TRP A 477 25.15 -2.04 -16.95
N ASP A 478 25.41 -0.96 -17.70
CA ASP A 478 26.68 -0.27 -17.58
C ASP A 478 26.60 1.20 -17.99
N SER A 479 27.56 1.99 -17.52
CA SER A 479 27.80 3.36 -17.96
C SER A 479 29.17 3.44 -18.62
N ILE A 480 29.20 3.74 -19.92
CA ILE A 480 30.44 3.93 -20.66
C ILE A 480 30.88 5.38 -20.48
N LYS A 481 32.00 5.60 -19.80
CA LYS A 481 32.65 6.91 -19.77
C LYS A 481 33.44 7.12 -21.05
N ILE A 482 33.09 8.13 -21.84
CA ILE A 482 33.92 8.55 -22.97
C ILE A 482 34.29 10.02 -22.78
N GLY A 483 35.59 10.28 -22.56
CA GLY A 483 36.07 11.60 -22.15
C GLY A 483 35.46 12.02 -20.81
N ASP A 484 34.82 13.18 -20.77
CA ASP A 484 34.10 13.70 -19.59
C ASP A 484 32.59 13.35 -19.60
N SER A 485 32.12 12.56 -20.58
CA SER A 485 30.72 12.17 -20.73
C SER A 485 30.46 10.72 -20.35
N TYR A 486 29.22 10.42 -19.97
CA TYR A 486 28.75 9.06 -19.68
C TYR A 486 27.64 8.65 -20.66
N ILE A 487 27.68 7.41 -21.12
CA ILE A 487 26.64 6.77 -21.91
C ILE A 487 26.06 5.65 -21.06
N TYR A 488 24.77 5.70 -20.77
CA TYR A 488 24.08 4.68 -19.98
C TYR A 488 23.44 3.64 -20.90
N ILE A 489 23.66 2.37 -20.62
CA ILE A 489 23.06 1.24 -21.35
C ILE A 489 22.25 0.42 -20.36
N THR A 490 20.94 0.31 -20.62
CA THR A 490 20.03 -0.54 -19.84
C THR A 490 19.20 -1.41 -20.78
N GLY A 491 19.07 -2.69 -20.44
CA GLY A 491 18.23 -3.63 -21.18
C GLY A 491 18.03 -4.94 -20.42
N ASP A 492 16.78 -5.43 -20.44
CA ASP A 492 16.38 -6.71 -19.83
C ASP A 492 15.63 -7.53 -20.89
N PHE A 493 15.98 -8.82 -21.04
CA PHE A 493 15.30 -9.73 -21.95
C PHE A 493 14.87 -11.03 -21.27
N ASN A 494 13.65 -11.44 -21.64
CA ASN A 494 13.06 -12.71 -21.23
C ASN A 494 12.18 -13.28 -22.38
N GLY A 495 12.58 -14.39 -23.03
CA GLY A 495 11.77 -14.99 -24.10
C GLY A 495 12.37 -16.19 -24.84
N CYS A 496 11.55 -16.82 -25.70
CA CYS A 496 11.88 -17.98 -26.55
C CYS A 496 11.73 -17.60 -28.05
N ILE A 497 12.84 -17.66 -28.81
CA ILE A 497 13.00 -17.47 -30.28
C ILE A 497 12.13 -16.40 -30.97
N GLY A 498 12.81 -15.41 -31.56
CA GLY A 498 12.31 -14.51 -32.59
C GLY A 498 13.33 -13.39 -32.85
N LEU A 499 13.48 -12.92 -34.09
CA LEU A 499 14.33 -11.76 -34.43
C LEU A 499 14.00 -10.58 -33.50
N VAL A 500 14.88 -10.31 -32.53
CA VAL A 500 14.65 -9.24 -31.56
C VAL A 500 15.28 -7.96 -32.09
N TRP A 501 14.45 -6.92 -32.19
CA TRP A 501 14.89 -5.57 -32.51
C TRP A 501 15.17 -4.83 -31.20
N TRP A 502 16.39 -4.34 -31.07
CA TRP A 502 16.80 -3.53 -29.91
C TRP A 502 16.71 -2.05 -30.27
N THR A 503 16.47 -1.19 -29.27
CA THR A 503 16.58 0.27 -29.40
C THR A 503 17.52 0.76 -28.33
N PHE A 504 18.66 1.34 -28.74
CA PHE A 504 19.63 1.94 -27.84
C PHE A 504 19.37 3.44 -27.75
N ASN A 505 19.31 3.98 -26.53
CA ASN A 505 19.20 5.42 -26.30
C ASN A 505 20.56 5.95 -25.85
N MET A 506 21.22 6.71 -26.70
CA MET A 506 22.46 7.41 -26.35
C MET A 506 22.11 8.83 -25.92
N TYR A 507 22.48 9.20 -24.70
CA TYR A 507 22.37 10.58 -24.21
C TYR A 507 23.75 11.24 -24.21
N HIS A 508 23.81 12.50 -24.63
CA HIS A 508 25.03 13.30 -24.53
C HIS A 508 24.69 14.66 -23.92
N ASP A 509 25.55 15.15 -23.02
CA ASP A 509 25.48 16.50 -22.47
C ASP A 509 26.86 17.14 -22.65
N THR A 510 27.10 17.74 -23.83
CA THR A 510 28.10 18.79 -24.06
C THR A 510 28.10 19.25 -25.52
N PRO A 511 28.56 20.48 -25.82
CA PRO A 511 28.63 21.02 -27.17
C PRO A 511 29.95 20.67 -27.88
N GLU A 512 29.81 20.23 -29.14
CA GLU A 512 30.78 20.27 -30.24
C GLU A 512 32.07 19.43 -30.15
N GLY A 513 32.10 18.37 -30.98
CA GLY A 513 33.26 18.02 -31.82
C GLY A 513 34.39 17.21 -31.17
N GLY A 514 34.40 15.89 -31.40
CA GLY A 514 35.53 15.00 -31.12
C GLY A 514 35.48 13.72 -31.95
N VAL A 515 36.66 13.19 -32.33
CA VAL A 515 36.83 11.83 -32.88
C VAL A 515 36.99 10.89 -31.69
N TRP A 516 36.24 9.78 -31.69
CA TRP A 516 36.27 8.78 -30.63
C TRP A 516 36.91 7.50 -31.15
N GLU A 517 38.10 7.15 -30.65
CA GLU A 517 38.58 5.76 -30.63
C GLU A 517 38.24 5.23 -29.23
N GLY A 518 37.45 4.17 -29.17
CA GLY A 518 36.98 3.61 -27.90
C GLY A 518 36.97 2.09 -27.94
N LYS A 519 37.67 1.48 -27.00
CA LYS A 519 37.51 0.07 -26.65
C LYS A 519 36.23 -0.04 -25.80
N ILE A 520 35.25 -0.79 -26.27
CA ILE A 520 34.04 -1.09 -25.47
C ILE A 520 34.30 -2.42 -24.78
N THR A 521 34.59 -2.35 -23.48
CA THR A 521 34.70 -3.52 -22.62
C THR A 521 33.42 -3.61 -21.80
N PHE A 522 32.63 -4.67 -21.99
CA PHE A 522 31.49 -4.96 -21.11
C PHE A 522 32.01 -5.74 -19.90
N THR A 523 31.97 -5.12 -18.72
CA THR A 523 32.47 -5.74 -17.48
C THR A 523 31.36 -6.33 -16.61
N ASN A 524 30.12 -5.85 -16.76
CA ASN A 524 28.96 -6.30 -15.99
C ASN A 524 27.83 -6.78 -16.89
N TYR A 525 27.86 -8.05 -17.23
CA TYR A 525 26.78 -8.73 -17.92
C TYR A 525 26.55 -10.11 -17.30
N GLU A 526 25.30 -10.56 -17.30
CA GLU A 526 24.95 -11.90 -16.86
C GLU A 526 24.27 -12.62 -18.02
N VAL A 527 24.88 -13.73 -18.48
CA VAL A 527 24.25 -14.66 -19.42
C VAL A 527 24.05 -15.97 -18.68
N SER A 528 22.80 -16.37 -18.49
CA SER A 528 22.49 -17.71 -17.99
C SER A 528 21.94 -18.56 -19.13
N SER A 529 22.61 -19.68 -19.35
CA SER A 529 22.25 -20.73 -20.30
C SER A 529 22.62 -22.06 -19.70
N ASN A 530 21.85 -23.10 -20.02
CA ASN A 530 22.08 -24.45 -19.53
C ASN A 530 23.15 -25.19 -20.36
N GLN A 531 23.71 -24.53 -21.39
CA GLN A 531 24.82 -25.00 -22.24
C GLN A 531 25.79 -23.85 -22.56
N ASP A 532 27.04 -24.19 -22.88
CA ASP A 532 28.04 -23.25 -23.40
C ASP A 532 27.62 -22.78 -24.80
N ILE A 533 27.18 -21.53 -24.89
CA ILE A 533 26.68 -20.90 -26.11
C ILE A 533 27.66 -19.85 -26.66
N THR A 534 28.86 -19.77 -26.10
CA THR A 534 29.72 -18.60 -26.28
C THR A 534 30.16 -18.43 -27.74
N ASP A 535 30.47 -19.53 -28.42
CA ASP A 535 30.87 -19.51 -29.84
C ASP A 535 29.69 -19.27 -30.81
N LYS A 536 28.46 -19.15 -30.30
CA LYS A 536 27.22 -18.99 -31.08
C LYS A 536 26.62 -17.58 -31.01
N ILE A 537 27.24 -16.69 -30.24
CA ILE A 537 26.79 -15.31 -30.06
C ILE A 537 27.47 -14.45 -31.12
N HIS A 538 26.71 -14.00 -32.11
CA HIS A 538 27.19 -13.08 -33.13
C HIS A 538 26.46 -11.74 -33.05
N PHE A 539 27.23 -10.66 -33.02
CA PHE A 539 26.71 -9.29 -33.15
C PHE A 539 26.88 -8.86 -34.60
N VAL A 540 25.77 -8.56 -35.28
CA VAL A 540 25.78 -8.07 -36.66
C VAL A 540 25.06 -6.73 -36.69
N SER A 541 25.66 -5.72 -37.29
CA SER A 541 25.02 -4.42 -37.50
C SER A 541 24.66 -4.26 -38.98
N ASP A 542 23.41 -3.91 -39.26
CA ASP A 542 22.96 -3.51 -40.62
C ASP A 542 23.07 -2.00 -40.84
N ALA A 543 23.69 -1.26 -39.92
CA ALA A 543 23.81 0.18 -40.02
C ALA A 543 25.16 0.57 -40.62
N PHE A 544 25.08 1.16 -41.83
CA PHE A 544 26.10 1.86 -42.62
C PHE A 544 26.87 1.02 -43.67
N ASP A 545 26.75 1.41 -44.95
CA ASP A 545 27.53 0.88 -46.10
C ASP A 545 29.06 1.18 -46.01
N ASP A 546 29.51 1.85 -44.94
CA ASP A 546 30.87 2.40 -44.80
C ASP A 546 31.57 1.98 -43.49
N TYR A 547 31.07 0.99 -42.74
CA TYR A 547 31.68 0.58 -41.45
C TYR A 547 31.66 -0.93 -41.26
N ASN A 548 32.77 -1.50 -40.78
CA ASN A 548 32.87 -2.90 -40.39
C ASN A 548 33.07 -3.02 -38.87
N ILE A 549 32.21 -3.82 -38.23
CA ILE A 549 32.34 -4.20 -36.83
C ILE A 549 32.83 -5.65 -36.79
N VAL A 550 33.99 -5.89 -36.19
CA VAL A 550 34.59 -7.22 -36.09
C VAL A 550 34.84 -7.53 -34.62
N VAL A 551 34.30 -8.66 -34.16
CA VAL A 551 34.62 -9.20 -32.83
C VAL A 551 35.96 -9.90 -32.93
N THR A 552 36.95 -9.39 -32.20
CA THR A 552 38.34 -9.86 -32.34
C THR A 552 38.74 -10.82 -31.22
N ARG A 553 38.10 -10.75 -30.04
CA ARG A 553 38.40 -11.66 -28.93
C ARG A 553 37.27 -11.74 -27.88
N TRP A 554 37.17 -12.90 -27.23
CA TRP A 554 36.37 -13.13 -26.03
C TRP A 554 37.12 -14.00 -25.02
N SER A 555 37.01 -13.69 -23.72
CA SER A 555 37.27 -14.64 -22.62
C SER A 555 36.59 -14.19 -21.32
N GLU A 556 36.32 -15.14 -20.41
CA GLU A 556 35.77 -14.88 -19.06
C GLU A 556 36.61 -13.90 -18.23
N ALA A 557 37.94 -13.84 -18.44
CA ALA A 557 38.84 -13.03 -17.64
C ALA A 557 39.00 -11.59 -18.14
N GLU A 558 38.80 -11.34 -19.44
CA GLU A 558 39.13 -10.06 -20.09
C GLU A 558 37.90 -9.34 -20.69
N GLY A 559 36.75 -10.01 -20.78
CA GLY A 559 35.53 -9.47 -21.40
C GLY A 559 35.51 -9.62 -22.92
N LEU A 560 34.51 -9.00 -23.56
CA LEU A 560 34.31 -9.00 -25.01
C LEU A 560 35.03 -7.80 -25.63
N ASP A 561 35.96 -8.06 -26.56
CA ASP A 561 36.67 -7.02 -27.32
C ASP A 561 36.03 -6.86 -28.70
N ILE A 562 35.49 -5.67 -28.95
CA ILE A 562 34.89 -5.29 -30.24
C ILE A 562 35.75 -4.19 -30.87
N GLU A 563 36.17 -4.43 -32.11
CA GLU A 563 36.83 -3.42 -32.94
C GLU A 563 35.81 -2.82 -33.91
N ILE A 564 35.71 -1.50 -33.91
CA ILE A 564 34.83 -0.75 -34.82
C ILE A 564 35.73 0.06 -35.74
N SER A 565 35.70 -0.26 -37.02
CA SER A 565 36.44 0.47 -38.06
C SER A 565 35.48 1.05 -39.08
N ARG A 566 35.88 2.18 -39.67
CA ARG A 566 35.21 2.72 -40.85
C ARG A 566 35.69 1.98 -42.08
#